data_AF-A0A451GEZ8-F1
#
_entry.id   AF-A0A451GEZ8-F1
#
_cell.length_a   1.000
_cell.length_b   1.000
_cell.length_c   1.000
_cell.angle_alpha   90.00
_cell.angle_beta   90.00
_cell.angle_gamma   90.00
#
_symmetry.space_group_name_H-M   'P 1'
#
loop_
_entity.id
_entity.type
_entity.pdbx_description
1 polymer ?
#
loop_
_entity_poly.entity_id
_entity_poly.type
_entity_poly.pdbx_seq_one_letter_code
_entity_poly.pdbx_strand_id
1 'polypeptide(L)'
;MSSLQDQLKNLGFNVPEKHDDETSEQPDNSVDTSQPVRIQRQTKGRKGKGVTVIFDLPDNPDLLAEYASALRKTCGVGGAVKDGTIELQGDQREKAKQWLEQRGFKAKFAGG
;
A
#
# COMPACT_ATOMS: atom_id res chain seq x y z
N MET A 1 58.66 -10.08 -8.38
CA MET A 1 58.00 -10.43 -7.11
C MET A 1 57.03 -9.31 -6.74
N SER A 2 55.94 -9.16 -7.50
CA SER A 2 54.88 -8.19 -7.20
C SER A 2 53.55 -8.90 -7.36
N SER A 3 53.25 -9.75 -6.38
CA SER A 3 51.96 -10.40 -6.23
C SER A 3 51.16 -9.59 -5.21
N LEU A 4 50.33 -8.69 -5.73
CA LEU A 4 49.18 -8.11 -5.02
C LEU A 4 47.91 -8.12 -5.89
N GLN A 5 48.01 -8.67 -7.10
CA GLN A 5 46.87 -8.87 -8.01
C GLN A 5 46.30 -10.30 -7.90
N ASP A 6 47.01 -11.22 -7.22
CA ASP A 6 46.59 -12.62 -6.99
C ASP A 6 45.83 -12.81 -5.67
N GLN A 7 44.96 -11.86 -5.30
CA GLN A 7 43.94 -12.10 -4.27
C GLN A 7 42.55 -12.02 -4.90
N LEU A 8 42.31 -12.96 -5.82
CA LEU A 8 41.00 -13.50 -6.17
C LEU A 8 40.28 -14.02 -4.90
N LYS A 9 39.61 -13.12 -4.18
CA LYS A 9 38.54 -13.39 -3.21
C LYS A 9 37.51 -12.30 -3.48
N ASN A 10 36.25 -12.54 -3.76
CA ASN A 10 35.38 -13.63 -3.36
C ASN A 10 34.20 -13.55 -4.33
N LEU A 11 33.62 -14.69 -4.71
CA LEU A 11 32.41 -14.74 -5.54
C LEU A 11 31.32 -13.85 -4.91
N GLY A 12 31.11 -12.66 -5.48
CA GLY A 12 30.13 -11.68 -5.04
C GLY A 12 28.74 -12.05 -5.54
N PHE A 13 28.14 -13.07 -4.95
CA PHE A 13 26.68 -13.20 -4.92
C PHE A 13 26.16 -12.05 -4.05
N ASN A 14 25.89 -10.89 -4.65
CA ASN A 14 25.08 -9.88 -4.00
C ASN A 14 23.68 -9.91 -4.63
N VAL A 15 22.80 -10.63 -3.96
CA VAL A 15 21.36 -10.39 -4.06
C VAL A 15 21.15 -8.95 -3.63
N PRO A 16 20.55 -8.06 -4.45
CA PRO A 16 20.10 -6.77 -3.93
C PRO A 16 18.93 -7.05 -2.99
N GLU A 17 19.25 -7.22 -1.71
CA GLU A 17 18.28 -7.09 -0.64
C GLU A 17 17.77 -5.66 -0.66
N LYS A 18 16.50 -5.55 -1.10
CA LYS A 18 15.47 -4.63 -0.65
C LYS A 18 15.97 -3.21 -0.36
N HIS A 19 15.72 -2.32 -1.30
CA HIS A 19 15.75 -0.88 -1.06
C HIS A 19 14.80 -0.55 0.10
N ASP A 20 15.39 -0.30 1.25
CA ASP A 20 14.96 0.75 2.16
C ASP A 20 15.07 2.07 1.39
N ASP A 21 13.98 2.84 1.31
CA ASP A 21 14.09 4.26 0.99
C ASP A 21 13.16 5.04 1.93
N GLU A 22 13.80 5.86 2.74
CA GLU A 22 13.23 6.78 3.71
C GLU A 22 12.62 8.01 3.02
N THR A 23 11.74 8.68 3.77
CA THR A 23 11.45 10.13 3.70
C THR A 23 10.59 10.66 2.55
N SER A 24 9.35 11.03 2.90
CA SER A 24 8.89 12.40 2.62
C SER A 24 7.97 12.89 3.74
N GLU A 25 8.36 14.00 4.36
CA GLU A 25 7.65 14.67 5.46
C GLU A 25 6.43 15.46 4.94
N GLN A 26 5.30 15.26 5.65
CA GLN A 26 4.22 16.23 6.00
C GLN A 26 3.14 16.54 4.91
N PRO A 27 1.84 16.65 5.27
CA PRO A 27 1.37 17.55 6.33
C PRO A 27 0.79 16.85 7.56
N ASP A 28 1.07 17.47 8.70
CA ASP A 28 0.32 17.41 9.96
C ASP A 28 -1.18 17.57 9.70
N ASN A 29 -1.86 16.45 9.57
CA ASN A 29 -3.23 16.33 10.03
C ASN A 29 -3.13 15.33 11.17
N SER A 30 -3.57 15.71 12.37
CA SER A 30 -3.72 14.81 13.52
C SER A 30 -4.74 13.73 13.18
N VAL A 31 -4.35 12.79 12.33
CA VAL A 31 -5.14 11.61 12.01
C VAL A 31 -4.83 10.62 13.12
N ASP A 32 -5.86 10.23 13.86
CA ASP A 32 -5.77 9.18 14.87
C ASP A 32 -5.28 7.89 14.22
N THR A 33 -3.96 7.71 14.15
CA THR A 33 -3.29 6.48 13.69
C THR A 33 -3.45 5.33 14.68
N SER A 34 -4.27 5.53 15.72
CA SER A 34 -4.63 4.53 16.73
C SER A 34 -5.31 3.31 16.09
N GLN A 35 -6.12 3.51 15.04
CA GLN A 35 -6.81 2.42 14.36
C GLN A 35 -6.09 2.00 13.07
N PRO A 36 -5.78 0.70 12.89
CA PRO A 36 -5.21 0.22 11.65
C PRO A 36 -6.28 0.16 10.56
N VAL A 37 -5.97 0.75 9.40
CA VAL A 37 -6.80 0.67 8.19
C VAL A 37 -6.86 -0.77 7.74
N ARG A 38 -8.05 -1.25 7.38
CA ARG A 38 -8.25 -2.64 6.97
C ARG A 38 -8.63 -2.74 5.51
N ILE A 39 -8.01 -3.70 4.83
CA ILE A 39 -8.19 -3.94 3.40
C ILE A 39 -8.75 -5.34 3.22
N GLN A 40 -9.98 -5.45 2.73
CA GLN A 40 -10.64 -6.73 2.48
C GLN A 40 -10.90 -6.94 1.00
N ARG A 41 -10.68 -8.17 0.53
CA ARG A 41 -11.13 -8.59 -0.79
C ARG A 41 -12.50 -9.24 -0.68
N GLN A 42 -13.49 -8.67 -1.34
CA GLN A 42 -14.84 -9.23 -1.42
C GLN A 42 -15.08 -9.83 -2.81
N THR A 43 -15.23 -11.15 -2.87
CA THR A 43 -15.51 -11.90 -4.12
C THR A 43 -16.90 -12.54 -4.12
N LYS A 44 -17.57 -12.59 -2.96
CA LYS A 44 -18.85 -13.28 -2.76
C LYS A 44 -19.93 -12.67 -3.66
N GLY A 45 -20.52 -13.52 -4.52
CA GLY A 45 -21.62 -13.13 -5.42
C GLY A 45 -21.22 -12.41 -6.72
N ARG A 46 -19.92 -12.21 -6.99
CA ARG A 46 -19.46 -11.41 -8.15
C ARG A 46 -18.81 -12.21 -9.29
N LYS A 47 -19.18 -13.48 -9.48
CA LYS A 47 -18.70 -14.36 -10.59
C LYS A 47 -17.18 -14.28 -10.83
N GLY A 48 -16.38 -14.25 -9.76
CA GLY A 48 -14.92 -14.17 -9.82
C GLY A 48 -14.32 -12.76 -9.91
N LYS A 49 -15.10 -11.72 -10.25
CA LYS A 49 -14.64 -10.32 -10.16
C LYS A 49 -14.67 -9.85 -8.71
N GLY A 50 -13.54 -10.03 -8.02
CA GLY A 50 -13.34 -9.46 -6.69
C GLY A 50 -13.35 -7.94 -6.69
N VAL A 51 -13.70 -7.36 -5.55
CA VAL A 51 -13.46 -5.94 -5.25
C VAL A 51 -12.63 -5.84 -3.98
N THR A 52 -11.80 -4.82 -3.90
CA THR A 52 -11.02 -4.51 -2.71
C THR A 52 -11.73 -3.38 -1.97
N VAL A 53 -12.05 -3.60 -0.71
CA VAL A 53 -12.78 -2.68 0.16
C VAL A 53 -11.83 -2.24 1.26
N ILE A 54 -11.65 -0.93 1.41
CA ILE A 54 -10.75 -0.31 2.39
C ILE A 54 -11.60 0.45 3.39
N PHE A 55 -11.59 0.01 4.65
CA PHE A 55 -12.40 0.51 5.76
C PHE A 55 -11.51 0.89 6.94
N ASP A 56 -12.10 1.46 7.98
CA ASP A 56 -11.40 2.07 9.12
C ASP A 56 -10.53 3.28 8.69
N LEU A 57 -11.02 4.05 7.71
CA LEU A 57 -10.46 5.34 7.31
C LEU A 57 -11.06 6.48 8.15
N PRO A 58 -10.37 7.64 8.24
CA PRO A 58 -10.91 8.81 8.93
C PRO A 58 -12.24 9.24 8.30
N ASP A 59 -13.24 9.52 9.14
CA ASP A 59 -14.58 9.98 8.70
C ASP A 59 -14.55 11.46 8.32
N ASN A 60 -13.71 11.79 7.34
CA ASN A 60 -13.58 13.11 6.76
C ASN A 60 -13.84 13.01 5.24
N PRO A 61 -14.92 13.63 4.74
CA PRO A 61 -15.34 13.47 3.35
C PRO A 61 -14.31 14.01 2.35
N ASP A 62 -13.59 15.08 2.69
CA ASP A 62 -12.58 15.68 1.81
C ASP A 62 -11.37 14.76 1.69
N LEU A 63 -10.90 14.21 2.82
CA LEU A 63 -9.80 13.23 2.84
C LEU A 63 -10.20 11.94 2.12
N LEU A 64 -11.41 11.42 2.35
CA LEU A 64 -11.90 10.22 1.68
C LEU A 64 -11.95 10.39 0.15
N ALA A 65 -12.42 11.54 -0.34
CA ALA A 65 -12.45 11.84 -1.76
C ALA A 65 -11.04 11.93 -2.35
N GLU A 66 -10.10 12.57 -1.65
CA GLU A 66 -8.70 12.66 -2.04
C GLU A 66 -8.05 11.28 -2.10
N TYR A 67 -8.24 10.47 -1.05
CA TYR A 67 -7.65 9.14 -0.92
C TYR A 67 -8.20 8.21 -1.98
N ALA A 68 -9.50 8.26 -2.24
CA ALA A 68 -10.13 7.47 -3.30
C ALA A 68 -9.63 7.87 -4.69
N SER A 69 -9.47 9.17 -4.96
CA SER A 69 -8.90 9.67 -6.22
C SER A 69 -7.46 9.18 -6.41
N ALA A 70 -6.63 9.30 -5.37
CA ALA A 70 -5.25 8.84 -5.39
C ALA A 70 -5.16 7.32 -5.58
N LEU A 71 -5.93 6.54 -4.83
CA LEU A 71 -5.96 5.08 -4.95
C LEU A 71 -6.42 4.61 -6.33
N ARG A 72 -7.43 5.26 -6.93
CA ARG A 72 -7.85 4.96 -8.31
C ARG A 72 -6.74 5.22 -9.31
N LYS A 73 -6.00 6.34 -9.18
CA LYS A 73 -4.85 6.66 -10.03
C LYS A 73 -3.71 5.66 -9.86
N THR A 74 -3.33 5.34 -8.62
CA THR A 74 -2.26 4.39 -8.30
C THR A 74 -2.59 2.98 -8.76
N CYS A 75 -3.83 2.54 -8.57
CA CYS A 75 -4.25 1.19 -8.92
C CYS A 75 -4.62 1.05 -10.40
N GLY A 76 -4.94 2.15 -11.09
CA GLY A 76 -5.41 2.15 -12.48
C GLY A 76 -6.78 1.49 -12.65
N VAL A 77 -7.58 1.44 -11.58
CA VAL A 77 -8.89 0.78 -11.57
C VAL A 77 -9.99 1.76 -11.20
N GLY A 78 -11.20 1.46 -11.68
CA GLY A 78 -12.41 2.11 -11.20
C GLY A 78 -12.66 1.78 -9.73
N GLY A 79 -13.34 2.71 -9.05
CA GLY A 79 -13.71 2.56 -7.65
C GLY A 79 -14.77 3.58 -7.24
N ALA A 80 -15.30 3.44 -6.04
CA ALA A 80 -16.30 4.33 -5.45
C ALA A 80 -15.99 4.55 -3.97
N VAL A 81 -16.37 5.72 -3.43
CA VAL A 81 -16.45 5.91 -1.98
C VAL A 81 -17.89 5.62 -1.60
N LYS A 82 -18.10 4.76 -0.62
CA LYS A 82 -19.41 4.36 -0.14
C LYS A 82 -19.38 4.23 1.38
N ASP A 83 -20.26 4.93 2.08
CA ASP A 83 -20.43 4.82 3.52
C ASP A 83 -19.09 4.93 4.30
N GLY A 84 -18.28 5.95 4.00
CA GLY A 84 -16.96 6.14 4.64
C GLY A 84 -15.87 5.14 4.22
N THR A 85 -16.16 4.30 3.23
CA THR A 85 -15.32 3.19 2.79
C THR A 85 -14.91 3.35 1.33
N ILE A 86 -13.70 2.93 0.96
CA ILE A 86 -13.24 3.01 -0.44
C ILE A 86 -13.32 1.62 -1.08
N GLU A 87 -14.10 1.48 -2.14
CA GLU A 87 -14.19 0.27 -2.95
C GLU A 87 -13.39 0.44 -4.25
N LEU A 88 -12.56 -0.55 -4.57
CA LEU A 88 -11.74 -0.63 -5.78
C LEU A 88 -12.08 -1.91 -6.54
N GLN A 89 -12.16 -1.83 -7.86
CA GLN A 89 -12.40 -3.01 -8.69
C GLN A 89 -11.14 -3.89 -8.74
N GLY A 90 -11.33 -5.20 -8.58
CA GLY A 90 -10.26 -6.18 -8.63
C GLY A 90 -9.56 -6.42 -7.29
N ASP A 91 -8.41 -7.09 -7.36
CA ASP A 91 -7.54 -7.34 -6.22
C ASP A 91 -6.40 -6.32 -6.24
N GLN A 92 -6.53 -5.26 -5.45
CA GLN A 92 -5.55 -4.17 -5.33
C GLN A 92 -4.98 -4.12 -3.91
N ARG A 93 -5.01 -5.24 -3.18
CA ARG A 93 -4.61 -5.32 -1.77
C ARG A 93 -3.18 -4.80 -1.56
N GLU A 94 -2.23 -5.28 -2.36
CA GLU A 94 -0.81 -4.89 -2.24
C GLU A 94 -0.58 -3.40 -2.53
N LYS A 95 -1.13 -2.89 -3.64
CA LYS A 95 -0.97 -1.47 -4.01
C LYS A 95 -1.64 -0.54 -3.00
N ALA A 96 -2.84 -0.89 -2.55
CA ALA A 96 -3.55 -0.14 -1.52
C ALA A 96 -2.77 -0.11 -0.21
N LYS A 97 -2.19 -1.25 0.19
CA LYS A 97 -1.33 -1.35 1.37
C LYS A 97 -0.11 -0.44 1.25
N GLN A 98 0.65 -0.54 0.16
CA GLN A 98 1.83 0.30 -0.07
C GLN A 98 1.49 1.79 -0.03
N TRP A 99 0.40 2.19 -0.68
CA TRP A 99 -0.03 3.59 -0.69
C TRP A 99 -0.42 4.10 0.70
N LEU A 100 -1.09 3.26 1.51
CA LEU A 100 -1.44 3.59 2.88
C LEU A 100 -0.19 3.68 3.79
N GLU A 101 0.74 2.74 3.65
CA GLU A 101 2.01 2.76 4.40
C GLU A 101 2.86 3.99 4.07
N GLN A 102 2.90 4.41 2.80
CA GLN A 102 3.57 5.65 2.38
C GLN A 102 2.98 6.91 3.03
N ARG A 103 1.69 6.90 3.37
CA ARG A 103 1.03 7.99 4.10
C ARG A 103 1.13 7.86 5.63
N GLY A 104 1.84 6.86 6.14
CA GLY A 104 2.00 6.63 7.58
C GLY A 104 0.83 5.87 8.23
N PHE A 105 -0.09 5.32 7.44
CA PHE A 105 -1.18 4.48 7.96
C PHE A 105 -0.72 3.03 8.16
N LYS A 106 -1.12 2.43 9.28
CA LYS A 106 -0.95 0.98 9.49
C LYS A 106 -2.05 0.22 8.75
N ALA A 107 -1.72 -0.39 7.62
CA ALA A 107 -2.65 -1.20 6.85
C ALA A 107 -2.60 -2.70 7.23
N LYS A 108 -3.76 -3.32 7.44
CA LYS A 108 -3.91 -4.76 7.70
C LYS A 108 -4.82 -5.40 6.65
N PHE A 109 -4.44 -6.57 6.16
CA PHE A 109 -5.33 -7.37 5.32
C PHE A 109 -6.40 -8.04 6.18
N ALA A 110 -7.66 -7.86 5.79
CA ALA A 110 -8.82 -8.47 6.43
C ALA A 110 -9.45 -9.48 5.47
N GLY A 111 -9.56 -10.74 5.91
CA GLY A 111 -10.12 -11.84 5.11
C GLY A 111 -9.04 -12.72 4.48
N GLY A 112 -9.18 -14.03 4.72
CA GLY A 112 -8.42 -15.11 4.08
C GLY A 112 -9.06 -15.58 2.79
#